data_AF-A0A3R6VWZ1-F1
#
_entry.id   AF-A0A3R6VWZ1-F1
#
_cell.length_a   1.000
_cell.length_b   1.000
_cell.length_c   1.000
_cell.angle_alpha   90.00
_cell.angle_beta   90.00
_cell.angle_gamma   90.00
#
_symmetry.space_group_name_H-M   'P 1'
#
loop_
_entity.id
_entity.type
_entity.pdbx_description
1 polymer ?
#
loop_
_entity_poly.entity_id
_entity_poly.type
_entity_poly.pdbx_seq_one_letter_code
_entity_poly.pdbx_strand_id
1 'polypeptide(L)'
;MMISDVPIFDDITEFVIPEAMWVVFENDGLFKEDVQSVFHRFLTEFLPFSGYEYAGLPDIEIYPISEGRPTKGHSEVWIAIKKTKES
;
A
#
# COMPACT_ATOMS: atom_id res chain seq x y z
N MET A 1 2.20 -0.72 -9.49
CA MET A 1 0.94 -0.77 -10.26
C MET A 1 0.77 0.58 -10.95
N MET A 2 0.69 0.64 -12.29
CA MET A 2 0.42 1.89 -13.02
C MET A 2 -1.06 1.95 -13.37
N ILE A 3 -1.74 3.04 -13.02
CA ILE A 3 -3.11 3.33 -13.43
C ILE A 3 -3.02 4.31 -14.60
N SER A 4 -3.22 3.85 -15.83
CA SER A 4 -3.37 4.72 -17.01
C SER A 4 -4.19 4.03 -18.09
N ASP A 5 -5.01 4.82 -18.79
CA ASP A 5 -5.90 4.48 -19.92
C ASP A 5 -5.13 4.08 -21.22
N VAL A 6 -4.05 3.30 -21.08
CA VAL A 6 -3.18 2.88 -22.19
C VAL A 6 -3.64 1.52 -22.70
N PRO A 7 -3.70 1.29 -24.03
CA PRO A 7 -4.08 0.00 -24.60
C PRO A 7 -3.21 -1.13 -24.03
N ILE A 8 -3.90 -2.19 -23.61
CA ILE A 8 -3.32 -3.38 -22.99
C ILE A 8 -2.46 -4.08 -24.05
N PHE A 9 -1.13 -4.09 -23.88
CA PHE A 9 -0.23 -4.92 -24.68
C PHE A 9 -0.43 -6.41 -24.30
N ASP A 10 -0.15 -7.36 -25.19
CA ASP A 10 -0.37 -8.81 -24.96
C ASP A 10 0.27 -9.36 -23.66
N ASP A 11 1.28 -8.67 -23.11
CA ASP A 11 1.96 -9.02 -21.84
C ASP A 11 1.38 -8.32 -20.58
N ILE A 12 0.30 -7.53 -20.71
CA ILE A 12 -0.33 -6.82 -19.59
C ILE A 12 -1.61 -7.56 -19.19
N THR A 13 -1.68 -7.97 -17.92
CA THR A 13 -2.89 -8.53 -17.33
C THR A 13 -3.59 -7.49 -16.46
N GLU A 14 -4.88 -7.29 -16.69
CA GLU A 14 -5.73 -6.49 -15.82
C GLU A 14 -6.09 -7.29 -14.56
N PHE A 15 -6.01 -6.65 -13.39
CA PHE A 15 -6.45 -7.22 -12.12
C PHE A 15 -7.35 -6.24 -11.38
N VAL A 16 -8.58 -6.67 -11.11
CA VAL A 16 -9.55 -5.89 -10.33
C VAL A 16 -9.35 -6.20 -8.85
N ILE A 17 -9.00 -5.18 -8.07
CA ILE A 17 -8.91 -5.30 -6.62
C ILE A 17 -10.33 -5.12 -6.05
N PRO A 18 -10.87 -6.11 -5.31
CA PRO A 18 -12.21 -5.99 -4.72
C PRO A 18 -12.24 -4.93 -3.61
N GLU A 19 -13.43 -4.46 -3.26
CA GLU A 19 -13.62 -3.60 -2.09
C GLU A 19 -13.07 -4.28 -0.83
N ALA A 20 -12.19 -3.58 -0.13
CA ALA A 20 -11.51 -4.08 1.06
C ALA A 20 -11.27 -2.93 2.04
N MET A 21 -10.91 -3.29 3.27
CA MET A 21 -10.46 -2.34 4.27
C MET A 21 -8.95 -2.19 4.18
N TRP A 22 -8.47 -0.96 4.22
CA TRP A 22 -7.06 -0.64 4.02
C TRP A 22 -6.54 0.16 5.21
N VAL A 23 -5.33 -0.18 5.65
CA VAL A 23 -4.53 0.70 6.50
C VAL A 23 -3.61 1.47 5.57
N VAL A 24 -3.64 2.80 5.67
CA VAL A 24 -2.80 3.70 4.88
C VAL A 24 -1.71 4.24 5.77
N PHE A 25 -0.46 4.00 5.38
CA PHE A 25 0.71 4.59 6.00
C PHE A 25 1.28 5.66 5.08
N GLU A 26 1.16 6.90 5.53
CA GLU A 26 1.69 8.08 4.86
C GLU A 26 3.11 8.37 5.34
N ASN A 27 4.02 8.65 4.40
CA ASN A 27 5.40 9.02 4.72
C ASN A 27 5.91 10.15 3.83
N ASP A 28 6.29 11.26 4.46
CA ASP A 28 6.92 12.45 3.87
C ASP A 28 8.47 12.36 3.75
N GLY A 29 9.01 11.14 3.66
CA GLY A 29 10.43 10.83 3.79
C GLY A 29 11.26 10.80 2.51
N LEU A 30 12.53 10.36 2.63
CA LEU A 30 13.40 10.05 1.51
C LEU A 30 13.00 8.69 0.91
N PHE A 31 12.33 8.76 -0.24
CA PHE A 31 11.70 7.77 -1.14
C PHE A 31 12.10 6.28 -1.17
N LYS A 32 13.14 5.79 -0.48
CA LYS A 32 13.65 4.41 -0.65
C LYS A 32 13.85 3.58 0.61
N GLU A 33 14.00 4.17 1.79
CA GLU A 33 14.37 3.38 2.99
C GLU A 33 13.17 3.03 3.89
N ASP A 34 12.01 3.63 3.67
CA ASP A 34 10.96 3.61 4.70
C ASP A 34 9.91 2.50 4.55
N VAL A 35 9.65 2.00 3.34
CA VAL A 35 8.60 0.99 3.08
C VAL A 35 8.81 -0.28 3.92
N GLN A 36 10.05 -0.76 4.00
CA GLN A 36 10.39 -1.93 4.83
C GLN A 36 10.10 -1.67 6.31
N SER A 37 10.37 -0.45 6.78
CA SER A 37 10.06 -0.02 8.15
C SER A 37 8.54 0.06 8.38
N VAL A 38 7.78 0.52 7.39
CA VAL A 38 6.31 0.53 7.42
C VAL A 38 5.76 -0.89 7.57
N PHE A 39 6.19 -1.83 6.74
CA PHE A 39 5.77 -3.23 6.86
C PHE A 39 6.16 -3.85 8.20
N HIS A 40 7.37 -3.55 8.68
CA HIS A 40 7.81 -4.01 10.00
C HIS A 40 6.86 -3.51 11.10
N ARG A 41 6.58 -2.20 11.15
CA ARG A 41 5.66 -1.60 12.13
C ARG A 41 4.24 -2.12 11.98
N PHE A 42 3.76 -2.33 10.76
CA PHE A 42 2.45 -2.93 10.54
C PHE A 42 2.35 -4.33 11.18
N LEU A 43 3.36 -5.19 10.96
CA LEU A 43 3.35 -6.55 11.49
C LEU A 43 3.58 -6.60 13.01
N THR A 44 4.43 -5.73 13.56
CA THR A 44 4.84 -5.80 14.98
C THR A 44 4.02 -4.91 15.91
N GLU A 45 3.54 -3.76 15.43
CA GLU A 45 2.84 -2.76 16.25
C GLU A 45 1.34 -2.72 15.94
N PHE A 46 0.93 -2.90 14.68
CA PHE A 46 -0.48 -2.76 14.31
C PHE A 46 -1.26 -4.08 14.42
N LEU A 47 -0.82 -5.15 13.75
CA LEU A 47 -1.57 -6.43 13.75
C LEU A 47 -1.86 -7.01 15.16
N PRO A 48 -0.90 -7.08 16.10
CA PRO A 48 -1.14 -7.75 17.38
C PRO A 48 -2.15 -7.02 18.27
N PHE A 49 -2.35 -5.72 18.07
CA PHE A 49 -3.15 -4.86 18.95
C PHE A 49 -4.42 -4.30 18.29
N SER A 50 -4.57 -4.44 16.98
CA SER A 50 -5.66 -3.79 16.23
C SER A 50 -6.96 -4.60 16.21
N GLY A 51 -6.92 -5.91 16.46
CA GLY A 51 -8.08 -6.79 16.27
C GLY A 51 -8.41 -7.05 14.79
N TYR A 52 -7.44 -6.81 13.90
CA TYR A 52 -7.50 -7.10 12.47
C TYR A 52 -6.42 -8.10 12.08
N GLU A 53 -6.69 -8.86 11.04
CA GLU A 53 -5.73 -9.75 10.40
C GLU A 53 -5.35 -9.20 9.02
N TYR A 54 -4.20 -9.66 8.51
CA TYR A 54 -3.83 -9.39 7.13
C TYR A 54 -4.82 -10.02 6.16
N ALA A 55 -5.32 -9.23 5.20
CA ALA A 55 -6.33 -9.70 4.25
C ALA A 55 -5.74 -10.56 3.11
N GLY A 56 -4.43 -10.52 2.88
CA GLY A 56 -3.77 -11.27 1.81
C GLY A 56 -4.06 -10.74 0.39
N LEU A 57 -4.53 -9.50 0.29
CA LEU A 57 -4.65 -8.78 -0.99
C LEU A 57 -3.30 -8.10 -1.32
N PRO A 58 -3.05 -7.75 -2.60
CA PRO A 58 -1.82 -7.07 -2.99
C PRO A 58 -1.63 -5.76 -2.24
N ASP A 59 -0.42 -5.53 -1.74
CA ASP A 59 -0.04 -4.25 -1.13
C ASP A 59 0.16 -3.19 -2.23
N ILE A 60 -0.33 -1.97 -1.97
CA ILE A 60 -0.29 -0.87 -2.95
C ILE A 60 0.67 0.19 -2.45
N GLU A 61 1.73 0.45 -3.22
CA GLU A 61 2.65 1.57 -2.99
C GLU A 61 2.34 2.70 -3.96
N ILE A 62 1.95 3.85 -3.42
CA ILE A 62 1.62 5.06 -4.16
C ILE A 62 2.75 6.06 -3.99
N TYR A 63 3.21 6.57 -5.13
CA TYR A 63 4.26 7.56 -5.23
C TYR A 63 3.69 8.80 -5.92
N PRO A 64 3.05 9.72 -5.18
CA PRO A 64 2.56 10.97 -5.74
C PRO A 64 3.71 11.77 -6.36
N ILE A 65 3.67 11.88 -7.68
CA ILE A 65 4.61 12.71 -8.43
C ILE A 65 4.07 14.14 -8.36
N SER A 66 4.70 14.99 -7.55
CA SER A 66 4.47 16.44 -7.62
C SER A 66 5.30 17.03 -8.77
N GLU A 67 4.71 17.96 -9.54
CA GLU A 67 5.41 18.61 -10.65
C GLU A 67 6.59 19.47 -10.14
N GLY A 68 7.78 18.87 -10.14
CA GLY A 68 9.02 19.45 -9.62
C GLY A 68 9.99 18.35 -9.20
N ARG A 69 11.28 18.66 -9.02
CA ARG A 69 12.25 17.67 -8.46
C ARG A 69 11.86 17.40 -7.00
N PRO A 70 11.33 16.21 -6.64
CA PRO A 70 11.01 15.93 -5.26
C PRO A 70 12.30 15.50 -4.58
N THR A 71 12.92 16.40 -3.83
CA THR A 71 13.97 16.04 -2.86
C THR A 71 13.37 15.39 -1.61
N LYS A 72 12.07 15.57 -1.41
CA LYS A 72 11.21 14.89 -0.45
C LYS A 72 9.97 14.48 -1.24
N GLY A 73 9.66 13.20 -1.25
CA GLY A 73 8.51 12.71 -1.98
C GLY A 73 7.59 12.03 -1.00
N HIS A 74 6.35 12.50 -0.93
CA HIS A 74 5.29 11.82 -0.21
C HIS A 74 5.14 10.42 -0.79
N SER A 75 4.93 9.43 0.05
CA SER A 75 4.70 8.05 -0.34
C SER A 75 3.63 7.46 0.57
N GLU A 76 2.80 6.61 0.00
CA GLU A 76 1.73 5.95 0.74
C GLU A 76 1.82 4.44 0.53
N VAL A 77 1.75 3.69 1.62
CA VAL A 77 1.67 2.22 1.58
C VAL A 77 0.30 1.82 2.09
N TRP A 78 -0.47 1.17 1.24
CA TRP A 78 -1.82 0.71 1.55
C TRP A 78 -1.78 -0.80 1.72
N ILE A 79 -2.12 -1.24 2.94
CA ILE A 79 -2.06 -2.65 3.34
C ILE A 79 -3.48 -3.12 3.65
N ALA A 80 -3.94 -4.16 2.96
CA ALA A 80 -5.29 -4.66 3.15
C ALA A 80 -5.43 -5.45 4.46
N ILE A 81 -6.48 -5.12 5.20
CA ILE A 81 -6.83 -5.76 6.47
C ILE A 81 -8.25 -6.31 6.44
N LYS A 82 -8.49 -7.32 7.28
CA LYS A 82 -9.82 -7.89 7.52
C LYS A 82 -10.05 -7.93 9.03
N LYS A 83 -11.30 -7.77 9.47
CA LYS A 83 -11.63 -7.97 10.88
C LYS A 83 -11.34 -9.42 11.26
N THR A 84 -10.63 -9.63 12.36
CA THR A 84 -10.55 -10.94 12.97
C THR A 84 -11.97 -11.33 13.34
N LYS A 85 -12.50 -12.43 12.78
CA LYS A 85 -13.81 -12.91 13.22
C LYS A 85 -13.67 -13.32 14.67
N GLU A 86 -14.27 -12.56 15.58
CA GLU A 86 -14.59 -13.07 16.92
C GLU A 86 -15.41 -14.34 16.72
N SER A 87 -14.84 -15.48 17.14
CA SER A 87 -15.53 -16.77 17.18
C SER A 87 -16.38 -16.90 18.44
#